data_AF-A0A8S0H7B3-F1
#
_entry.id   AF-A0A8S0H7B3-F1
#
_cell.length_a   1.000
_cell.length_b   1.000
_cell.length_c   1.000
_cell.angle_alpha   90.00
_cell.angle_beta   90.00
_cell.angle_gamma   90.00
#
_symmetry.space_group_name_H-M   'P 1'
#
loop_
_entity.id
_entity.type
_entity.pdbx_description
1 polymer ?
#
loop_
_entity_poly.entity_id
_entity_poly.type
_entity_poly.pdbx_seq_one_letter_code
_entity_poly.pdbx_strand_id
1 'polypeptide(L)'
;MVDGSWKLVWICRRIEKGWFFHMHLPLFNLRTWDTLDGRVVTEQIYVHSKLLIADDRVAIVGSTNVNDRSLLGNRDSELVMIVRDSTPVKVAFDGQWNSFLSVAIHQSPQDKGHNS
;
A
#
# COMPACT_ATOMS: atom_id res chain seq x y z
N MET A 1 -21.86 -3.26 16.14
CA MET A 1 -20.76 -2.51 15.52
C MET A 1 -19.49 -2.97 16.21
N VAL A 2 -18.68 -3.80 15.54
CA VAL A 2 -17.41 -4.32 16.07
C VAL A 2 -16.40 -3.18 16.02
N ASP A 3 -15.66 -2.95 17.10
CA ASP A 3 -14.52 -2.02 17.15
C ASP A 3 -13.33 -2.64 16.39
N GLY A 4 -13.46 -2.70 15.07
CA GLY A 4 -12.55 -3.40 14.15
C GLY A 4 -11.11 -2.88 14.18
N SER A 5 -10.31 -3.39 15.10
CA SER A 5 -8.87 -3.15 15.16
C SER A 5 -8.12 -4.12 14.25
N TRP A 6 -7.50 -3.58 13.20
CA TRP A 6 -6.69 -4.35 12.25
C TRP A 6 -5.21 -4.21 12.59
N LYS A 7 -4.42 -5.27 12.39
CA LYS A 7 -2.96 -5.25 12.59
C LYS A 7 -2.22 -5.72 11.35
N LEU A 8 -1.18 -4.99 10.96
CA LEU A 8 -0.14 -5.50 10.05
C LEU A 8 0.70 -6.55 10.79
N VAL A 9 0.78 -7.73 10.20
CA VAL A 9 1.54 -8.86 10.73
C VAL A 9 2.71 -9.14 9.79
N TRP A 10 3.92 -9.20 10.34
CA TRP A 10 5.10 -9.54 9.56
C TRP A 10 5.10 -11.04 9.25
N ILE A 11 5.17 -11.40 7.96
CA ILE A 11 5.03 -12.80 7.51
C ILE A 11 6.35 -13.57 7.70
N CYS A 12 7.48 -12.91 7.56
CA CYS A 12 8.74 -13.58 7.26
C CYS A 12 9.61 -13.89 8.49
N ARG A 13 9.06 -14.47 9.56
CA ARG A 13 9.63 -14.45 10.92
C ARG A 13 11.09 -14.96 11.13
N ARG A 14 11.77 -15.54 10.14
CA ARG A 14 13.17 -15.99 10.25
C ARG A 14 13.77 -16.36 8.89
N ILE A 15 14.16 -15.38 8.07
CA ILE A 15 15.17 -15.64 7.04
C ILE A 15 16.53 -15.43 7.68
N GLU A 16 17.37 -16.46 7.72
CA GLU A 16 18.73 -16.44 8.31
C GLU A 16 19.69 -15.45 7.61
N LYS A 17 19.24 -14.79 6.54
CA LYS A 17 20.03 -13.85 5.73
C LYS A 17 19.93 -12.41 6.21
N GLY A 18 20.32 -12.19 7.48
CA GLY A 18 20.75 -10.90 8.01
C GLY A 18 19.73 -9.73 7.97
N TRP A 19 20.08 -8.65 8.67
CA TRP A 19 19.28 -7.43 8.79
C TRP A 19 18.96 -6.73 7.45
N PHE A 20 19.69 -7.06 6.38
CA PHE A 20 19.59 -6.42 5.08
C PHE A 20 18.25 -6.67 4.36
N PHE A 21 17.75 -7.91 4.35
CA PHE A 21 16.51 -8.25 3.62
C PHE A 21 15.29 -7.58 4.26
N HIS A 22 15.28 -7.46 5.59
CA HIS A 22 14.18 -6.89 6.35
C HIS A 22 13.99 -5.38 6.12
N MET A 23 15.05 -4.66 5.73
CA MET A 23 14.98 -3.22 5.47
C MET A 23 14.54 -2.87 4.05
N HIS A 24 14.81 -3.74 3.07
CA HIS A 24 14.57 -3.42 1.66
C HIS A 24 13.31 -4.08 1.08
N LEU A 25 12.86 -5.21 1.64
CA LEU A 25 11.69 -5.94 1.15
C LEU A 25 10.86 -6.53 2.31
N PRO A 26 10.18 -5.70 3.10
CA PRO A 26 9.34 -6.19 4.18
C PRO A 26 8.05 -6.82 3.61
N LEU A 27 7.72 -8.02 4.09
CA LEU A 27 6.51 -8.75 3.68
C LEU A 27 5.48 -8.78 4.81
N PHE A 28 4.28 -8.27 4.54
CA PHE A 28 3.22 -8.15 5.53
C PHE A 28 1.91 -8.83 5.10
N ASN A 29 1.12 -9.21 6.09
CA ASN A 29 -0.28 -9.62 5.97
C ASN A 29 -1.16 -8.76 6.89
N LEU A 30 -2.47 -8.83 6.71
CA LEU A 30 -3.44 -8.08 7.51
C LEU A 30 -4.33 -9.04 8.29
N ARG A 31 -4.50 -8.80 9.59
CA ARG A 31 -5.27 -9.67 10.50
C ARG A 31 -6.16 -8.86 11.43
N THR A 32 -7.29 -9.45 11.79
CA THR A 32 -8.22 -8.95 12.80
C THR A 32 -8.40 -9.94 13.94
N TRP A 33 -9.02 -9.47 15.01
CA TRP A 33 -9.41 -10.30 16.13
C TRP A 33 -10.73 -9.79 16.70
N ASP A 34 -11.49 -10.70 17.31
CA ASP A 34 -12.74 -10.39 18.02
C ASP A 34 -13.02 -11.47 19.07
N THR A 35 -14.06 -11.29 19.89
CA THR A 35 -14.52 -12.29 20.86
C THR A 35 -15.81 -12.94 20.37
N LEU A 36 -15.77 -14.25 20.12
CA LEU A 36 -16.94 -15.06 19.75
C LEU A 36 -17.23 -16.06 20.87
N ASP A 37 -18.44 -16.00 21.45
CA ASP A 37 -18.88 -16.86 22.56
C ASP A 37 -17.90 -16.88 23.76
N GLY A 38 -17.38 -15.70 24.12
CA GLY A 38 -16.42 -15.54 25.21
C GLY A 38 -15.00 -16.04 24.91
N ARG A 39 -14.71 -16.44 23.67
CA ARG A 39 -13.38 -16.85 23.22
C ARG A 39 -12.80 -15.82 22.25
N VAL A 40 -11.53 -15.49 22.44
CA VAL A 40 -10.79 -14.64 21.50
C VAL A 40 -10.49 -15.44 20.24
N VAL A 41 -10.95 -14.94 19.10
CA VAL A 41 -10.70 -15.49 17.77
C VAL A 41 -9.93 -14.48 16.93
N THR A 42 -9.18 -14.97 15.94
CA THR A 42 -8.45 -14.11 15.00
C THR A 42 -8.67 -14.59 13.59
N GLU A 43 -8.86 -13.66 12.65
CA GLU A 43 -9.11 -13.98 11.26
C GLU A 43 -8.20 -13.18 10.34
N GLN A 44 -7.73 -13.83 9.28
CA GLN A 44 -6.92 -13.16 8.27
C GLN A 44 -7.82 -12.28 7.39
N ILE A 45 -7.39 -11.05 7.12
CA ILE A 45 -8.05 -10.23 6.12
C ILE A 45 -7.54 -10.62 4.75
N TYR A 46 -8.46 -10.99 3.87
CA TYR A 46 -8.15 -11.29 2.49
C TYR A 46 -7.86 -10.00 1.70
N VAL A 47 -6.58 -9.74 1.44
CA VAL A 47 -6.15 -8.61 0.62
C VAL A 47 -6.39 -8.96 -0.86
N HIS A 48 -7.49 -8.45 -1.41
CA HIS A 48 -7.83 -8.65 -2.81
C HIS A 48 -7.33 -7.53 -3.73
N SER A 49 -6.61 -6.54 -3.20
CA SER A 49 -6.07 -5.43 -3.98
C SER A 49 -5.02 -5.91 -4.98
N LYS A 50 -5.07 -5.38 -6.20
CA LYS A 50 -3.98 -5.48 -7.18
C LYS A 50 -3.54 -4.05 -7.51
N LEU A 51 -2.61 -3.57 -6.70
CA LEU A 51 -2.16 -2.19 -6.66
C LEU A 51 -0.64 -2.15 -6.53
N LEU A 52 -0.01 -1.29 -7.32
CA LEU A 52 1.40 -0.95 -7.19
C LEU A 52 1.53 0.57 -7.11
N ILE A 53 2.32 1.07 -6.15
CA ILE A 53 2.70 2.48 -6.05
C ILE A 53 4.21 2.54 -6.12
N ALA A 54 4.75 3.43 -6.95
CA ALA A 54 6.19 3.65 -7.10
C ALA A 54 6.51 5.15 -6.99
N ASP A 55 7.56 5.45 -6.21
CA ASP A 55 8.13 6.78 -5.97
C ASP A 55 7.12 7.88 -5.60
N ASP A 56 5.99 7.51 -5.01
CA ASP A 56 4.82 8.37 -4.83
C ASP A 56 4.48 9.18 -6.09
N ARG A 57 4.60 8.59 -7.29
CA ARG A 57 4.35 9.29 -8.56
C ARG A 57 3.56 8.48 -9.55
N VAL A 58 3.70 7.15 -9.49
CA VAL A 58 3.00 6.24 -10.38
C VAL A 58 2.21 5.27 -9.53
N ALA A 59 0.91 5.17 -9.82
CA ALA A 59 0.06 4.13 -9.29
C ALA A 59 -0.47 3.27 -10.45
N ILE A 60 -0.38 1.96 -10.31
CA ILE A 60 -0.99 0.99 -11.21
C ILE A 60 -2.12 0.30 -10.44
N VAL A 61 -3.34 0.40 -10.95
CA VAL A 61 -4.53 -0.20 -10.34
C VAL A 61 -5.23 -1.06 -11.39
N GLY A 62 -5.63 -2.27 -11.05
CA GLY A 62 -6.36 -3.12 -11.99
C GLY A 62 -6.88 -4.41 -11.39
N SER A 63 -7.33 -5.30 -12.26
CA SER A 63 -7.76 -6.67 -11.91
C SER A 63 -6.59 -7.68 -11.93
N THR A 64 -5.50 -7.34 -12.61
CA THR A 64 -4.33 -8.20 -12.85
C THR A 64 -3.61 -8.58 -11.56
N ASN A 65 -3.63 -9.86 -11.22
CA ASN A 65 -2.78 -10.37 -10.14
C ASN A 65 -1.31 -10.47 -10.58
N VAL A 66 -0.38 -10.40 -9.64
CA VAL A 66 1.06 -10.68 -9.92
C VAL A 66 1.25 -12.19 -10.04
N ASN A 67 0.88 -12.76 -11.19
CA ASN A 67 1.11 -14.15 -11.55
C ASN A 67 1.06 -14.33 -13.07
N ASP A 68 1.59 -15.45 -13.55
CA ASP A 68 1.64 -15.77 -14.99
C ASP A 68 0.25 -15.88 -15.64
N ARG A 69 -0.79 -16.17 -14.86
CA ARG A 69 -2.16 -16.28 -15.37
C ARG A 69 -2.70 -14.93 -15.83
N SER A 70 -2.51 -13.88 -15.03
CA SER A 70 -2.98 -12.53 -15.33
C SER A 70 -1.99 -11.73 -16.19
N LEU A 71 -0.68 -12.02 -16.12
CA LEU A 71 0.36 -11.21 -16.78
C LEU A 71 0.72 -11.65 -18.21
N LEU A 72 0.47 -12.90 -18.61
CA LEU A 72 0.81 -13.40 -19.95
C LEU A 72 -0.21 -13.02 -21.04
N GLY A 73 -1.35 -12.43 -20.66
CA GLY A 73 -2.34 -11.87 -21.59
C GLY A 73 -3.10 -12.88 -22.47
N ASN A 74 -2.80 -14.17 -22.37
CA ASN A 74 -3.37 -15.24 -23.18
C ASN A 74 -4.33 -16.16 -22.42
N ARG A 75 -4.70 -15.80 -21.18
CA ARG A 75 -5.56 -16.61 -20.30
C ARG A 75 -6.76 -15.83 -19.80
N ASP A 76 -6.55 -14.90 -18.86
CA ASP A 76 -7.63 -14.08 -18.31
C ASP A 76 -7.69 -12.71 -19.03
N SER A 77 -8.91 -12.20 -19.23
CA SER A 77 -9.11 -10.81 -19.66
C SER A 77 -8.92 -9.90 -18.44
N GLU A 78 -7.90 -9.05 -18.48
CA GLU A 78 -7.54 -8.17 -17.38
C GLU A 78 -7.58 -6.71 -17.84
N LEU A 79 -7.94 -5.80 -16.92
CA LEU A 79 -7.92 -4.36 -17.18
C LEU A 79 -7.03 -3.67 -16.14
N VAL A 80 -6.16 -2.78 -16.62
CA VAL A 80 -5.22 -2.01 -15.80
C VAL A 80 -5.24 -0.55 -16.20
N MET A 81 -5.24 0.33 -15.20
CA MET A 81 -5.08 1.78 -15.33
C MET A 81 -3.74 2.21 -14.72
N ILE A 82 -3.02 3.07 -15.43
CA ILE A 82 -1.80 3.70 -14.93
C ILE A 82 -2.10 5.17 -14.65
N VAL A 83 -2.00 5.55 -13.38
CA VAL A 83 -2.12 6.93 -12.92
C VAL A 83 -0.72 7.48 -12.69
N ARG A 84 -0.42 8.63 -13.29
CA ARG A 84 0.84 9.34 -13.09
C ARG A 84 0.54 10.73 -12.58
N ASP A 85 1.20 11.15 -11.50
CA ASP A 85 1.20 12.56 -11.13
C ASP A 85 2.05 13.35 -12.13
N SER A 86 1.55 14.53 -12.51
CA SER A 86 2.19 15.46 -13.43
C SER A 86 2.80 16.68 -12.73
N THR A 87 2.50 16.88 -11.44
CA THR A 87 2.92 18.06 -10.67
C THR A 87 3.71 17.68 -9.42
N PRO A 88 5.04 17.50 -9.52
CA PRO A 88 5.86 17.14 -8.38
C PRO A 88 6.00 18.31 -7.39
N VAL A 89 5.94 18.00 -6.09
CA VAL A 89 6.27 18.92 -5.00
C VAL A 89 7.55 18.48 -4.30
N LYS A 90 8.38 19.46 -3.96
CA LYS A 90 9.62 19.22 -3.22
C LYS A 90 9.27 18.96 -1.75
N VAL A 91 9.56 17.75 -1.30
CA VAL A 91 9.33 17.30 0.07
C VAL A 91 10.61 16.70 0.64
N ALA A 92 10.82 16.84 1.95
CA ALA A 92 11.94 16.21 2.63
C ALA A 92 11.59 14.75 2.94
N PHE A 93 12.16 13.82 2.20
CA PHE A 93 12.13 12.40 2.52
C PHE A 93 12.95 12.17 3.79
N ASP A 94 12.31 11.59 4.80
CA ASP A 94 12.87 11.40 6.14
C ASP A 94 13.41 12.69 6.80
N GLY A 95 12.81 13.84 6.45
CA GLY A 95 13.18 15.15 6.99
C GLY A 95 14.56 15.69 6.56
N GLN A 96 15.35 14.93 5.79
CA GLN A 96 16.73 15.31 5.44
C GLN A 96 16.99 15.39 3.92
N TRP A 97 16.31 14.56 3.12
CA TRP A 97 16.59 14.44 1.69
C TRP A 97 15.50 15.11 0.87
N ASN A 98 15.83 16.22 0.23
CA ASN A 98 14.91 16.89 -0.66
C ASN A 98 14.63 16.03 -1.90
N SER A 99 13.45 15.43 -1.94
CA SER A 99 12.94 14.60 -3.03
C SER A 99 11.70 15.25 -3.63
N PHE A 100 11.51 15.08 -4.92
CA PHE A 100 10.29 15.53 -5.60
C PHE A 100 9.28 14.37 -5.56
N LEU A 101 8.16 14.50 -4.86
CA LEU A 101 7.09 13.48 -4.75
C LEU A 101 5.75 14.04 -5.27
N SER A 102 4.72 13.19 -5.40
CA SER A 102 3.37 13.68 -5.74
C SER A 102 2.76 14.49 -4.60
N VAL A 103 1.82 15.36 -4.97
CA VAL A 103 0.93 16.00 -3.99
C VAL A 103 -0.07 14.95 -3.51
N ALA A 104 -0.11 14.69 -2.20
CA ALA A 104 -1.20 13.93 -1.62
C ALA A 104 -2.52 14.67 -1.90
N ILE A 105 -3.45 14.01 -2.62
CA ILE A 105 -4.75 14.58 -3.04
C ILE A 105 -5.63 15.03 -1.84
N HIS A 106 -5.24 14.67 -0.60
CA HIS A 106 -5.96 15.04 0.61
C HIS A 106 -5.69 16.49 1.10
N GLN A 107 -4.82 17.27 0.46
CA GLN A 107 -4.82 18.72 0.69
C GLN A 107 -5.91 19.36 -0.18
N SER A 108 -7.12 19.48 0.40
CA SER A 108 -8.23 20.26 -0.15
C SER A 108 -7.70 21.63 -0.63
N PRO A 109 -8.06 22.10 -1.84
CA PRO A 109 -7.68 23.42 -2.36
C PRO A 109 -8.13 24.63 -1.52
N GLN A 110 -8.79 24.43 -0.37
CA GLN A 110 -9.39 25.49 0.45
C GLN A 110 -8.41 26.22 1.38
N ASP A 111 -7.17 25.75 1.56
CA ASP A 111 -6.18 26.43 2.43
C ASP A 111 -5.34 27.51 1.73
N LYS A 112 -5.73 27.97 0.54
CA LYS A 112 -5.17 29.20 -0.03
C LYS A 112 -5.82 30.41 0.63
N GLY A 113 -5.30 30.75 1.81
CA GLY A 113 -5.55 32.03 2.48
C GLY A 113 -5.32 33.19 1.52
N HIS A 114 -6.37 33.98 1.33
CA HIS A 114 -6.28 35.35 0.82
C HIS A 114 -5.36 36.14 1.76
N ASN A 115 -4.20 36.56 1.26
CA ASN A 115 -3.51 37.71 1.83
C ASN A 115 -3.59 38.84 0.80
N SER A 116 -4.48 39.78 1.12
CA SER A 116 -4.49 41.17 0.69
C SER A 116 -3.14 41.85 0.84
#